data_AF-A0A4P6MTH3-F1
#
_entry.id   AF-A0A4P6MTH3-F1
#
_cell.length_a   1.000
_cell.length_b   1.000
_cell.length_c   1.000
_cell.angle_alpha   90.00
_cell.angle_beta   90.00
_cell.angle_gamma   90.00
#
_symmetry.space_group_name_H-M   'P 1'
#
loop_
_entity.id
_entity.type
_entity.pdbx_description
1 polymer ?
#
loop_
_entity_poly.entity_id
_entity_poly.type
_entity_poly.pdbx_seq_one_letter_code
_entity_poly.pdbx_strand_id
1 'polypeptide(L)'
;MSTFLIVVLTYFAISLTISSVLEFYFVAKRIKELNHIKNHKLKAKPHLISKIKLPENIFNIFDKFFKKTFALGYILIAYLLVYLFSYLIVQSIIAYVYKINLIKEEFLTLFSPLFSLILSFRSAWILFKKNRQIKAQIKQWKTENNESLLDKSVEMPQEYFAFKKIILSHDFDIKLLGSHNFAKVSKKISFAELKSKFYVDNKFNKDQFIYFMLFDYSKIQINNNSYDANYYVYLIKDIINNEF
;
A
#
# COMPACT_ATOMS: atom_id res chain seq x y z
N MET A 1 44.37 4.61 -19.61
CA MET A 1 43.69 3.30 -19.54
C MET A 1 42.87 3.17 -18.26
N SER A 2 43.44 3.47 -17.09
CA SER A 2 42.74 3.44 -15.79
C SER A 2 41.65 4.50 -15.64
N THR A 3 41.88 5.76 -16.05
CA THR A 3 40.96 6.87 -15.74
C THR A 3 39.58 6.75 -16.38
N PHE A 4 39.49 6.37 -17.66
CA PHE A 4 38.19 6.19 -18.34
C PHE A 4 37.39 5.02 -17.76
N LEU A 5 38.05 3.90 -17.50
CA LEU A 5 37.43 2.73 -16.86
C LEU A 5 36.92 3.08 -15.46
N ILE A 6 37.72 3.80 -14.67
CA ILE A 6 37.33 4.28 -13.33
C ILE A 6 36.11 5.19 -13.43
N VAL A 7 36.09 6.17 -14.33
CA VAL A 7 34.93 7.09 -14.50
C VAL A 7 33.66 6.32 -14.86
N VAL A 8 33.73 5.37 -15.80
CA VAL A 8 32.57 4.55 -16.19
C VAL A 8 32.09 3.68 -15.02
N LEU A 9 32.99 2.98 -14.34
CA LEU A 9 32.65 2.13 -13.19
C LEU A 9 32.08 2.94 -12.02
N THR A 10 32.64 4.12 -11.74
CA THR A 10 32.13 5.03 -10.70
C THR A 10 30.73 5.52 -11.03
N TYR A 11 30.45 5.89 -12.29
CA TYR A 11 29.11 6.28 -12.70
C TYR A 11 28.09 5.14 -12.54
N PHE A 12 28.45 3.92 -12.95
CA PHE A 12 27.61 2.74 -12.76
C PHE A 12 27.35 2.44 -11.28
N ALA A 13 28.39 2.50 -10.44
CA ALA A 13 28.26 2.26 -9.00
C ALA A 13 27.36 3.30 -8.30
N ILE A 14 27.50 4.58 -8.64
CA ILE A 14 26.64 5.65 -8.12
C ILE A 14 25.20 5.44 -8.58
N SER A 15 24.99 5.17 -9.87
CA SER A 15 23.66 4.91 -10.44
C SER A 15 22.97 3.73 -9.75
N LEU A 16 23.69 2.61 -9.59
CA LEU A 16 23.20 1.42 -8.90
C LEU A 16 22.80 1.74 -7.45
N THR A 17 23.63 2.49 -6.72
CA THR A 17 23.37 2.84 -5.33
C THR A 17 22.10 3.68 -5.20
N ILE A 18 21.95 4.72 -6.03
CA ILE A 18 20.77 5.57 -6.04
C ILE A 18 19.52 4.74 -6.35
N SER A 19 19.60 3.89 -7.37
CA SER A 19 18.48 3.06 -7.79
C SER A 19 18.08 2.01 -6.76
N SER A 20 19.03 1.36 -6.07
CA SER A 20 18.74 0.43 -4.98
C SER A 20 18.08 1.13 -3.78
N VAL A 21 18.51 2.35 -3.45
CA VAL A 21 17.89 3.15 -2.37
C VAL A 21 16.44 3.52 -2.73
N LEU A 22 16.21 3.98 -3.96
CA LEU A 22 14.88 4.32 -4.45
C LEU A 22 13.96 3.09 -4.46
N GLU A 23 14.44 1.95 -4.98
CA GLU A 23 13.71 0.70 -4.96
C GLU A 23 13.30 0.31 -3.54
N PHE A 24 14.26 0.30 -2.61
CA PHE A 24 13.97 -0.05 -1.22
C PHE A 24 12.92 0.87 -0.62
N TYR A 25 13.03 2.18 -0.84
CA TYR A 25 12.06 3.16 -0.37
C TYR A 25 10.65 2.88 -0.91
N PHE A 26 10.51 2.65 -2.22
CA PHE A 26 9.21 2.38 -2.84
C PHE A 26 8.61 1.05 -2.38
N VAL A 27 9.42 -0.01 -2.30
CA VAL A 27 8.99 -1.33 -1.82
C VAL A 27 8.56 -1.25 -0.35
N ALA A 28 9.37 -0.62 0.51
CA ALA A 28 9.05 -0.45 1.92
C ALA A 28 7.74 0.33 2.12
N LYS A 29 7.55 1.42 1.36
CA LYS A 29 6.31 2.20 1.37
C LYS A 29 5.10 1.35 0.99
N ARG A 30 5.19 0.54 -0.07
CA ARG A 30 4.09 -0.35 -0.49
C ARG A 30 3.81 -1.47 0.50
N ILE A 31 4.83 -2.07 1.09
CA ILE A 31 4.66 -3.08 2.14
C ILE A 31 3.96 -2.47 3.36
N LYS A 32 4.30 -1.24 3.74
CA LYS A 32 3.62 -0.52 4.83
C LYS A 32 2.13 -0.32 4.53
N GLU A 33 1.79 0.08 3.30
CA GLU A 33 0.39 0.22 2.85
C GLU A 33 -0.36 -1.12 2.85
N LEU A 34 0.27 -2.20 2.35
CA LEU A 34 -0.28 -3.55 2.40
C LEU A 34 -0.56 -4.02 3.84
N ASN A 35 0.41 -3.81 4.74
CA ASN A 35 0.24 -4.13 6.15
C ASN A 35 -0.87 -3.30 6.79
N HIS A 36 -1.03 -2.02 6.39
CA HIS A 36 -2.13 -1.19 6.87
C HIS A 36 -3.49 -1.73 6.41
N ILE A 37 -3.62 -2.14 5.14
CA ILE A 37 -4.83 -2.81 4.64
C ILE A 37 -5.12 -4.07 5.44
N LYS A 38 -4.12 -4.93 5.65
CA LYS A 38 -4.26 -6.17 6.40
C LYS A 38 -4.68 -5.94 7.86
N ASN A 39 -4.02 -5.01 8.54
CA ASN A 39 -4.13 -4.86 10.00
C ASN A 39 -5.29 -3.95 10.42
N HIS A 40 -5.78 -3.07 9.54
CA HIS A 40 -6.83 -2.12 9.87
C HIS A 40 -8.04 -2.26 8.95
N LYS A 41 -7.86 -2.30 7.63
CA LYS A 41 -9.01 -2.33 6.68
C LYS A 41 -9.76 -3.66 6.74
N LEU A 42 -9.03 -4.77 6.62
CA LEU A 42 -9.61 -6.11 6.63
C LEU A 42 -10.19 -6.51 7.98
N LYS A 43 -9.76 -5.88 9.08
CA LYS A 43 -10.31 -6.13 10.40
C LYS A 43 -11.69 -5.51 10.64
N ALA A 44 -12.14 -4.61 9.78
CA ALA A 44 -13.52 -4.13 9.78
C ALA A 44 -14.51 -5.24 9.38
N LYS A 45 -14.05 -6.20 8.55
CA LYS A 45 -14.84 -7.26 7.93
C LYS A 45 -15.81 -7.95 8.90
N PRO A 46 -15.39 -8.49 10.06
CA PRO A 46 -16.29 -9.26 10.93
C PRO A 46 -17.45 -8.44 11.50
N HIS A 47 -17.30 -7.11 11.60
CA HIS A 47 -18.34 -6.21 12.10
C HIS A 47 -19.31 -5.77 11.01
N LEU A 48 -18.95 -5.91 9.74
CA LEU A 48 -19.73 -5.46 8.59
C LEU A 48 -20.48 -6.60 7.90
N ILE A 49 -19.83 -7.77 7.80
CA ILE A 49 -20.45 -8.98 7.25
C ILE A 49 -21.71 -9.31 8.03
N SER A 50 -22.76 -9.74 7.33
CA SER A 50 -24.13 -10.00 7.83
C SER A 50 -24.94 -8.79 8.30
N LYS A 51 -24.33 -7.59 8.36
CA LYS A 51 -25.01 -6.37 8.82
C LYS A 51 -25.32 -5.39 7.69
N ILE A 52 -24.38 -5.17 6.77
CA ILE A 52 -24.56 -4.27 5.63
C ILE A 52 -23.90 -4.84 4.39
N LYS A 53 -24.46 -4.51 3.21
CA LYS A 53 -23.86 -4.85 1.92
C LYS A 53 -23.05 -3.66 1.41
N LEU A 54 -21.73 -3.83 1.31
CA LEU A 54 -20.86 -2.79 0.77
C LEU A 54 -21.02 -2.68 -0.77
N PRO A 55 -21.07 -1.46 -1.33
CA PRO A 55 -21.00 -1.22 -2.76
C PRO A 55 -19.78 -1.86 -3.44
N GLU A 56 -19.96 -2.34 -4.67
CA GLU A 56 -18.88 -2.95 -5.45
C GLU A 56 -17.70 -2.00 -5.69
N ASN A 57 -17.97 -0.70 -5.83
CA ASN A 57 -16.95 0.32 -6.05
C ASN A 57 -15.91 0.40 -4.93
N ILE A 58 -16.25 0.05 -3.69
CA ILE A 58 -15.29 -0.01 -2.58
C ILE A 58 -14.25 -1.12 -2.83
N PHE A 59 -14.69 -2.27 -3.35
CA PHE A 59 -13.78 -3.34 -3.75
C PHE A 59 -12.94 -2.95 -4.97
N ASN A 60 -13.49 -2.16 -5.89
CA ASN A 60 -12.74 -1.60 -7.01
C ASN A 60 -11.58 -0.69 -6.55
N ILE A 61 -11.70 0.01 -5.42
CA ILE A 61 -10.60 0.80 -4.83
C ILE A 61 -9.45 -0.13 -4.39
N PHE A 62 -9.77 -1.24 -3.71
CA PHE A 62 -8.75 -2.25 -3.37
C PHE A 62 -8.10 -2.86 -4.62
N ASP A 63 -8.88 -3.20 -5.64
CA ASP A 63 -8.35 -3.78 -6.88
C ASP A 63 -7.45 -2.82 -7.64
N LYS A 64 -7.80 -1.53 -7.73
CA LYS A 64 -6.93 -0.49 -8.29
C LYS A 64 -5.60 -0.42 -7.53
N PHE A 65 -5.63 -0.50 -6.20
CA PHE A 65 -4.43 -0.54 -5.37
C PHE A 65 -3.56 -1.78 -5.66
N PHE A 66 -4.17 -2.97 -5.75
CA PHE A 66 -3.43 -4.21 -6.03
C PHE A 66 -2.83 -4.23 -7.44
N LYS A 67 -3.55 -3.71 -8.45
CA LYS A 67 -3.04 -3.55 -9.82
C LYS A 67 -1.82 -2.63 -9.85
N LYS A 68 -1.89 -1.47 -9.19
CA LYS A 68 -0.74 -0.54 -9.08
C LYS A 68 0.46 -1.19 -8.37
N THR A 69 0.21 -1.97 -7.33
CA THR A 69 1.27 -2.69 -6.60
C THR A 69 1.92 -3.77 -7.46
N PHE A 70 1.14 -4.52 -8.26
CA PHE A 70 1.67 -5.48 -9.23
C PHE A 70 2.49 -4.78 -10.32
N ALA A 71 1.96 -3.71 -10.91
CA ALA A 71 2.65 -2.93 -11.93
C ALA A 71 4.01 -2.41 -11.42
N LEU A 72 4.08 -1.93 -10.18
CA LEU A 72 5.33 -1.52 -9.55
C LEU A 72 6.33 -2.69 -9.46
N GLY A 73 5.89 -3.88 -9.06
CA GLY A 73 6.76 -5.07 -9.03
C GLY A 73 7.30 -5.44 -10.42
N TYR A 74 6.47 -5.35 -11.47
CA TYR A 74 6.94 -5.56 -12.85
C TYR A 74 7.92 -4.49 -13.33
N ILE A 75 7.67 -3.22 -12.97
CA ILE A 75 8.59 -2.11 -13.28
C ILE A 75 9.96 -2.36 -12.63
N LEU A 76 10.00 -2.83 -11.38
CA LEU A 76 11.25 -3.18 -10.71
C LEU A 76 12.00 -4.29 -11.46
N ILE A 77 11.30 -5.34 -11.88
CA ILE A 77 11.91 -6.43 -12.67
C ILE A 77 12.41 -5.92 -14.03
N ALA A 78 11.61 -5.13 -14.74
CA ALA A 78 11.99 -4.57 -16.04
C ALA A 78 13.22 -3.65 -15.93
N TYR A 79 13.26 -2.80 -14.91
CA TYR A 79 14.40 -1.94 -14.61
C TYR A 79 15.68 -2.76 -14.42
N LEU A 80 15.61 -3.88 -13.68
CA LEU A 80 16.76 -4.77 -13.48
C LEU A 80 17.26 -5.41 -14.78
N LEU A 81 16.34 -5.86 -15.64
CA LEU A 81 16.71 -6.46 -16.93
C LEU A 81 17.43 -5.45 -17.81
N VAL A 82 16.92 -4.21 -17.87
CA VAL A 82 17.56 -3.12 -18.62
C VAL A 82 18.94 -2.80 -18.03
N TYR A 83 19.05 -2.69 -16.71
CA TYR A 83 20.32 -2.42 -16.05
C TYR A 83 21.38 -3.51 -16.34
N LEU A 84 21.00 -4.78 -16.21
CA LEU A 84 21.89 -5.91 -16.48
C LEU A 84 22.34 -5.93 -17.95
N PHE A 85 21.41 -5.68 -18.88
CA PHE A 85 21.73 -5.61 -20.31
C PHE A 85 22.68 -4.45 -20.63
N SER A 86 22.43 -3.26 -20.09
CA SER A 86 23.31 -2.09 -20.25
C SER A 86 24.70 -2.36 -19.68
N TYR A 87 24.79 -3.01 -18.53
CA TYR A 87 26.07 -3.38 -17.91
C TYR A 87 26.86 -4.34 -18.81
N LEU A 88 26.22 -5.37 -19.36
CA LEU A 88 26.86 -6.33 -20.28
C LEU A 88 27.36 -5.66 -21.57
N ILE A 89 26.58 -4.75 -22.15
CA ILE A 89 27.01 -3.98 -23.33
C ILE A 89 28.27 -3.17 -23.02
N VAL A 90 28.30 -2.45 -21.90
CA VAL A 90 29.45 -1.62 -21.53
C VAL A 90 30.69 -2.47 -21.30
N GLN A 91 30.57 -3.61 -20.63
CA GLN A 91 31.68 -4.55 -20.47
C GLN A 91 32.19 -5.08 -21.82
N SER A 92 31.28 -5.39 -22.75
CA SER A 92 31.63 -5.89 -24.08
C SER A 92 32.37 -4.84 -24.91
N ILE A 93 31.94 -3.57 -24.85
CA ILE A 93 32.62 -2.44 -25.50
C ILE A 93 34.01 -2.23 -24.91
N ILE A 94 34.14 -2.26 -23.59
CA ILE A 94 35.44 -2.11 -22.90
C ILE A 94 36.40 -3.21 -23.36
N ALA A 95 35.96 -4.47 -23.38
CA ALA A 95 36.78 -5.59 -23.82
C ALA A 95 37.23 -5.47 -25.27
N TYR A 96 36.31 -5.08 -26.14
CA TYR A 96 36.59 -4.87 -27.56
C TYR A 96 37.62 -3.76 -27.78
N VAL A 97 37.43 -2.60 -27.15
CA VAL A 97 38.33 -1.43 -27.29
C VAL A 97 39.73 -1.72 -26.75
N TYR A 98 39.83 -2.38 -25.60
CA TYR A 98 41.11 -2.59 -24.92
C TYR A 98 41.76 -3.94 -25.20
N LYS A 99 41.15 -4.80 -26.04
CA LYS A 99 41.62 -6.16 -26.36
C LYS A 99 41.96 -6.99 -25.11
N ILE A 100 41.25 -6.76 -24.02
CA ILE A 100 41.47 -7.45 -22.75
C ILE A 100 40.75 -8.80 -22.82
N ASN A 101 41.44 -9.89 -22.48
CA ASN A 101 40.79 -11.16 -22.20
C ASN A 101 40.01 -11.04 -20.89
N LEU A 102 38.70 -10.81 -21.01
CA LEU A 102 37.76 -10.54 -19.90
C LEU A 102 37.78 -11.63 -18.79
N ILE A 103 38.15 -12.87 -19.11
CA ILE A 103 37.87 -14.07 -18.29
C ILE A 103 38.54 -14.08 -16.89
N LYS A 104 39.62 -13.31 -16.63
CA LYS A 104 40.41 -13.46 -15.38
C LYS A 104 40.10 -12.46 -14.25
N GLU A 105 39.49 -11.30 -14.53
CA GLU A 105 39.16 -10.28 -13.51
C GLU A 105 37.64 -10.12 -13.27
N GLU A 106 36.83 -10.96 -13.92
CA GLU A 106 35.36 -10.93 -13.97
C GLU A 106 34.65 -11.16 -12.62
N PHE A 107 35.23 -11.95 -11.71
CA PHE A 107 34.48 -12.43 -10.53
C PHE A 107 34.17 -11.33 -9.50
N LEU A 108 35.07 -10.35 -9.35
CA LEU A 108 34.90 -9.24 -8.40
C LEU A 108 34.02 -8.11 -8.97
N THR A 109 34.07 -7.89 -10.29
CA THR A 109 33.27 -6.86 -10.97
C THR A 109 31.82 -7.30 -11.22
N LEU A 110 31.55 -8.60 -11.38
CA LEU A 110 30.19 -9.15 -11.53
C LEU A 110 29.42 -9.30 -10.22
N PHE A 111 30.10 -9.31 -9.07
CA PHE A 111 29.46 -9.55 -7.77
C PHE A 111 28.45 -8.46 -7.38
N SER A 112 28.77 -7.19 -7.63
CA SER A 112 27.90 -6.05 -7.30
C SER A 112 26.58 -6.04 -8.11
N PRO A 113 26.60 -6.20 -9.44
CA PRO A 113 25.38 -6.37 -10.24
C PRO A 113 24.54 -7.59 -9.82
N LEU A 114 25.18 -8.73 -9.56
CA LEU A 114 24.50 -9.96 -9.13
C LEU A 114 23.85 -9.79 -7.76
N PHE A 115 24.52 -9.15 -6.81
CA PHE A 115 23.98 -8.88 -5.49
C PHE A 115 22.77 -7.94 -5.54
N SER A 116 22.84 -6.86 -6.34
CA SER A 116 21.69 -5.99 -6.57
C SER A 116 20.52 -6.76 -7.18
N LEU A 117 20.78 -7.66 -8.13
CA LEU A 117 19.74 -8.48 -8.75
C LEU A 117 19.04 -9.39 -7.74
N ILE A 118 19.80 -10.03 -6.84
CA ILE A 118 19.26 -10.89 -5.78
C ILE A 118 18.37 -10.07 -4.84
N LEU A 119 18.82 -8.88 -4.41
CA LEU A 119 18.06 -8.01 -3.52
C LEU A 119 16.76 -7.51 -4.15
N SER A 120 16.81 -7.09 -5.41
CA SER A 120 15.65 -6.55 -6.11
C SER A 120 14.65 -7.64 -6.47
N PHE A 121 15.11 -8.81 -6.92
CA PHE A 121 14.26 -9.98 -7.11
C PHE A 121 13.58 -10.39 -5.80
N ARG A 122 14.32 -10.46 -4.69
CA ARG A 122 13.77 -10.72 -3.36
C ARG A 122 12.72 -9.68 -2.96
N SER A 123 12.96 -8.40 -3.26
CA SER A 123 12.04 -7.29 -2.96
C SER A 123 10.75 -7.40 -3.75
N ALA A 124 10.83 -7.61 -5.07
CA ALA A 124 9.67 -7.85 -5.93
C ALA A 124 8.90 -9.10 -5.51
N TRP A 125 9.59 -10.19 -5.17
CA TRP A 125 8.98 -11.43 -4.68
C TRP A 125 8.20 -11.22 -3.38
N ILE A 126 8.78 -10.54 -2.39
CA ILE A 126 8.10 -10.20 -1.12
C ILE A 126 6.85 -9.38 -1.40
N LEU A 127 6.96 -8.38 -2.28
CA LEU A 127 5.84 -7.53 -2.67
C LEU A 127 4.72 -8.35 -3.29
N PHE A 128 5.01 -9.18 -4.30
CA PHE A 128 4.02 -10.05 -4.95
C PHE A 128 3.38 -11.04 -3.98
N LYS A 129 4.17 -11.69 -3.13
CA LYS A 129 3.68 -12.67 -2.16
C LYS A 129 2.67 -12.02 -1.20
N LYS A 130 3.03 -10.89 -0.59
CA LYS A 130 2.13 -10.16 0.33
C LYS A 130 0.89 -9.64 -0.41
N ASN A 131 1.07 -9.07 -1.60
CA ASN A 131 -0.02 -8.54 -2.42
C ASN A 131 -1.03 -9.63 -2.77
N ARG A 132 -0.57 -10.81 -3.20
CA ARG A 132 -1.43 -11.96 -3.54
C ARG A 132 -2.21 -12.46 -2.33
N GLN A 133 -1.58 -12.57 -1.16
CA GLN A 133 -2.25 -13.00 0.07
C GLN A 133 -3.38 -12.05 0.47
N ILE A 134 -3.11 -10.74 0.50
CA ILE A 134 -4.11 -9.75 0.90
C ILE A 134 -5.21 -9.63 -0.15
N LYS A 135 -4.87 -9.70 -1.45
CA LYS A 135 -5.84 -9.72 -2.55
C LYS A 135 -6.80 -10.91 -2.43
N ALA A 136 -6.31 -12.10 -2.06
CA ALA A 136 -7.15 -13.27 -1.85
C ALA A 136 -8.15 -13.05 -0.71
N GLN A 137 -7.71 -12.45 0.41
CA GLN A 137 -8.60 -12.11 1.53
C GLN A 137 -9.68 -11.09 1.15
N ILE A 138 -9.34 -10.08 0.36
CA ILE A 138 -10.32 -9.11 -0.16
C ILE A 138 -11.29 -9.77 -1.14
N LYS A 139 -10.81 -10.65 -2.02
CA LYS A 139 -11.69 -11.41 -2.94
C LYS A 139 -12.69 -12.26 -2.17
N GLN A 140 -12.21 -12.97 -1.15
CA GLN A 140 -13.08 -13.75 -0.27
C GLN A 140 -14.11 -12.85 0.44
N TRP A 141 -13.69 -11.69 0.96
CA TRP A 141 -14.63 -10.73 1.53
C TRP A 141 -15.67 -10.25 0.50
N LYS A 142 -15.27 -9.96 -0.75
CA LYS A 142 -16.22 -9.58 -1.81
C LYS A 142 -17.26 -10.68 -2.06
N THR A 143 -16.82 -11.94 -2.13
CA THR A 143 -17.72 -13.09 -2.29
C THR A 143 -18.69 -13.20 -1.12
N GLU A 144 -18.19 -13.19 0.12
CA GLU A 144 -19.02 -13.23 1.33
C GLU A 144 -19.99 -12.03 1.41
N ASN A 145 -19.56 -10.82 1.00
CA ASN A 145 -20.42 -9.63 0.95
C ASN A 145 -21.56 -9.75 -0.08
N ASN A 146 -21.36 -10.53 -1.14
CA ASN A 146 -22.37 -10.75 -2.17
C ASN A 146 -23.35 -11.85 -1.80
N GLU A 147 -22.86 -12.90 -1.12
CA GLU A 147 -23.62 -14.09 -0.72
C GLU A 147 -24.33 -13.92 0.63
N SER A 148 -23.87 -12.99 1.48
CA SER A 148 -24.46 -12.77 2.80
C SER A 148 -25.93 -12.37 2.70
N LEU A 149 -26.80 -13.22 3.25
CA LEU A 149 -28.12 -12.81 3.70
C LEU A 149 -27.91 -11.77 4.82
N LEU A 150 -28.65 -10.67 4.75
CA LEU A 150 -28.60 -9.62 5.76
C LEU A 150 -29.42 -10.07 6.96
N ASP A 151 -28.78 -10.79 7.88
CA ASP A 151 -29.47 -11.40 9.02
C ASP A 151 -29.71 -10.43 10.18
N LYS A 152 -29.06 -9.25 10.20
CA LYS A 152 -29.20 -8.28 11.30
C LYS A 152 -29.43 -6.86 10.80
N SER A 153 -30.58 -6.31 11.14
CA SER A 153 -30.81 -4.86 11.08
C SER A 153 -29.84 -4.18 12.04
N VAL A 154 -29.00 -3.29 11.52
CA VAL A 154 -28.20 -2.40 12.35
C VAL A 154 -29.13 -1.34 12.92
N GLU A 155 -29.37 -1.40 14.23
CA GLU A 155 -30.09 -0.38 14.99
C GLU A 155 -29.25 0.89 15.11
N MET A 156 -29.93 2.03 15.18
CA MET A 156 -29.28 3.32 15.37
C MET A 156 -28.73 3.40 16.80
N PRO A 157 -27.42 3.61 17.00
CA PRO A 157 -26.88 3.80 18.34
C PRO A 157 -27.44 5.07 19.00
N GLN A 158 -27.47 5.07 20.34
CA GLN A 158 -27.74 6.29 21.11
C GLN A 158 -26.73 7.39 20.72
N GLU A 159 -27.15 8.65 20.71
CA GLU A 159 -26.28 9.79 20.32
C GLU A 159 -25.63 9.69 18.93
N TYR A 160 -26.16 8.86 18.02
CA TYR A 160 -25.63 8.70 16.66
C TYR A 160 -25.46 10.05 15.93
N PHE A 161 -26.40 10.98 16.07
CA PHE A 161 -26.31 12.29 15.43
C PHE A 161 -25.12 13.13 15.92
N ALA A 162 -24.75 13.01 17.20
CA ALA A 162 -23.57 13.68 17.73
C ALA A 162 -22.28 13.07 17.13
N PHE A 163 -22.20 11.74 17.08
CA PHE A 163 -21.11 11.03 16.41
C PHE A 163 -21.00 11.40 14.93
N LYS A 164 -22.11 11.36 14.18
CA LYS A 164 -22.18 11.74 12.77
C LYS A 164 -21.70 13.18 12.56
N LYS A 165 -22.13 14.12 13.41
CA LYS A 165 -21.68 15.51 13.34
C LYS A 165 -20.17 15.64 13.56
N ILE A 166 -19.58 14.87 14.48
CA ILE A 166 -18.13 14.84 14.69
C ILE A 166 -17.41 14.33 13.44
N ILE A 167 -17.83 13.19 12.90
CA ILE A 167 -17.22 12.59 11.69
C ILE A 167 -17.40 13.45 10.44
N LEU A 168 -18.46 14.26 10.35
CA LEU A 168 -18.67 15.15 9.22
C LEU A 168 -18.08 16.55 9.45
N SER A 169 -17.64 16.85 10.68
CA SER A 169 -16.92 18.09 10.97
C SER A 169 -15.56 18.10 10.27
N HIS A 170 -15.02 19.28 9.99
CA HIS A 170 -13.75 19.39 9.28
C HIS A 170 -12.52 19.10 10.17
N ASP A 171 -12.70 19.07 11.50
CA ASP A 171 -11.62 19.16 12.48
C ASP A 171 -11.46 17.91 13.36
N PHE A 172 -12.08 16.77 12.98
CA PHE A 172 -11.91 15.56 13.76
C PHE A 172 -10.59 14.84 13.45
N ASP A 173 -10.07 14.21 14.50
CA ASP A 173 -8.82 13.47 14.51
C ASP A 173 -9.07 12.00 14.78
N ILE A 174 -8.56 11.14 13.91
CA ILE A 174 -8.53 9.70 14.14
C ILE A 174 -7.19 9.30 14.72
N LYS A 175 -7.22 8.59 15.85
CA LYS A 175 -6.07 7.90 16.44
C LYS A 175 -6.25 6.40 16.28
N LEU A 176 -5.29 5.76 15.61
CA LEU A 176 -5.20 4.30 15.52
C LEU A 176 -4.31 3.78 16.64
N LEU A 177 -4.84 2.96 17.53
CA LEU A 177 -4.12 2.35 18.65
C LEU A 177 -3.41 1.06 18.20
N GLY A 178 -2.11 0.94 18.51
CA GLY A 178 -1.31 -0.27 18.29
C GLY A 178 -0.98 -0.94 19.62
N SER A 179 -1.02 -2.27 19.70
CA SER A 179 -0.72 -3.01 20.95
C SER A 179 0.75 -3.42 21.06
N HIS A 180 1.24 -3.33 22.29
CA HIS A 180 2.46 -3.92 22.88
C HIS A 180 3.78 -3.68 22.14
N ASN A 181 4.20 -2.41 22.14
CA ASN A 181 5.52 -2.05 22.67
C ASN A 181 5.52 -0.55 23.01
N PHE A 182 6.16 -0.24 24.14
CA PHE A 182 6.14 1.06 24.80
C PHE A 182 6.57 2.20 23.85
N ALA A 183 5.88 3.34 23.99
CA ALA A 183 5.97 4.59 23.21
C ALA A 183 5.17 4.66 21.88
N LYS A 184 3.88 5.03 22.00
CA LYS A 184 3.06 5.78 21.02
C LYS A 184 3.37 5.53 19.53
N VAL A 185 2.67 4.57 18.92
CA VAL A 185 2.41 4.61 17.47
C VAL A 185 0.94 4.95 17.21
N SER A 186 0.44 6.00 17.87
CA SER A 186 -0.84 6.60 17.48
C SER A 186 -0.60 7.46 16.25
N LYS A 187 -1.06 7.00 15.07
CA LYS A 187 -1.10 7.87 13.90
C LYS A 187 -2.33 8.76 14.01
N LYS A 188 -2.10 10.05 14.23
CA LYS A 188 -3.13 11.10 14.12
C LYS A 188 -3.37 11.37 12.64
N ILE A 189 -4.63 11.33 12.20
CA ILE A 189 -5.02 11.71 10.85
C ILE A 189 -6.18 12.70 10.98
N SER A 190 -5.99 13.92 10.48
CA SER A 190 -7.02 14.95 10.46
C SER A 190 -7.87 14.82 9.20
N PHE A 191 -9.17 15.07 9.30
CA PHE A 191 -10.06 15.07 8.14
C PHE A 191 -9.75 16.20 7.15
N ALA A 192 -9.30 17.36 7.63
CA ALA A 192 -8.87 18.47 6.78
C ALA A 192 -7.77 18.02 5.78
N GLU A 193 -6.81 17.20 6.24
CA GLU A 193 -5.73 16.65 5.40
C GLU A 193 -6.25 15.64 4.35
N LEU A 194 -7.44 15.08 4.58
CA LEU A 194 -8.04 14.06 3.72
C LEU A 194 -9.15 14.60 2.84
N LYS A 195 -9.61 15.84 3.04
CA LYS A 195 -10.69 16.44 2.26
C LYS A 195 -10.40 16.39 0.77
N SER A 196 -9.17 16.70 0.36
CA SER A 196 -8.73 16.59 -1.04
C SER A 196 -8.79 15.18 -1.63
N LYS A 197 -8.89 14.13 -0.79
CA LYS A 197 -9.03 12.73 -1.22
C LYS A 197 -10.49 12.30 -1.33
N PHE A 198 -11.42 12.99 -0.66
CA PHE A 198 -12.85 12.67 -0.69
C PHE A 198 -13.63 13.54 -1.65
N TYR A 199 -13.05 14.62 -2.16
CA TYR A 199 -13.68 15.48 -3.16
C TYR A 199 -12.92 15.35 -4.49
N VAL A 200 -13.63 14.94 -5.54
CA VAL A 200 -13.12 14.89 -6.92
C VAL A 200 -14.06 15.77 -7.75
N ASP A 201 -13.51 16.74 -8.48
CA ASP A 201 -14.28 17.69 -9.28
C ASP A 201 -15.42 18.37 -8.49
N ASN A 202 -15.11 18.82 -7.27
CA ASN A 202 -16.03 19.41 -6.29
C ASN A 202 -17.19 18.49 -5.84
N LYS A 203 -17.16 17.19 -6.18
CA LYS A 203 -18.16 16.20 -5.76
C LYS A 203 -17.61 15.27 -4.68
N PHE A 204 -18.42 15.01 -3.65
CA PHE A 204 -18.09 14.07 -2.59
C PHE A 204 -18.11 12.63 -3.10
N ASN A 205 -16.98 11.93 -2.96
CA ASN A 205 -16.80 10.55 -3.33
C ASN A 205 -17.10 9.63 -2.13
N LYS A 206 -18.37 9.18 -2.06
CA LYS A 206 -18.88 8.31 -1.00
C LYS A 206 -18.07 7.02 -0.86
N ASP A 207 -17.74 6.36 -1.98
CA ASP A 207 -17.00 5.11 -1.97
C ASP A 207 -15.61 5.28 -1.35
N GLN A 208 -14.93 6.39 -1.67
CA GLN A 208 -13.61 6.70 -1.12
C GLN A 208 -13.68 7.01 0.38
N PHE A 209 -14.76 7.66 0.83
CA PHE A 209 -15.00 7.90 2.26
C PHE A 209 -15.34 6.60 3.00
N ILE A 210 -16.22 5.75 2.46
CA ILE A 210 -16.52 4.44 3.07
C ILE A 210 -15.26 3.59 3.15
N TYR A 211 -14.48 3.51 2.06
CA TYR A 211 -13.17 2.84 2.06
C TYR A 211 -12.25 3.38 3.16
N PHE A 212 -12.26 4.70 3.37
CA PHE A 212 -11.52 5.32 4.46
C PHE A 212 -12.05 4.90 5.83
N MET A 213 -13.36 4.78 6.02
CA MET A 213 -13.97 4.40 7.31
C MET A 213 -13.83 2.91 7.66
N LEU A 214 -13.49 2.04 6.71
CA LEU A 214 -13.18 0.64 7.01
C LEU A 214 -11.95 0.56 7.90
N PHE A 215 -12.09 0.32 9.20
CA PHE A 215 -10.95 0.22 10.12
C PHE A 215 -11.19 -0.89 11.16
N ASP A 216 -10.16 -1.22 11.93
CA ASP A 216 -10.30 -2.07 13.12
C ASP A 216 -10.99 -1.25 14.22
N TYR A 217 -12.32 -1.31 14.30
CA TYR A 217 -13.12 -0.49 15.21
C TYR A 217 -12.71 -0.64 16.69
N SER A 218 -12.12 -1.78 17.07
CA SER A 218 -11.61 -2.01 18.43
C SER A 218 -10.38 -1.17 18.78
N LYS A 219 -9.73 -0.54 17.79
CA LYS A 219 -8.45 0.16 17.92
C LYS A 219 -8.49 1.59 17.41
N ILE A 220 -9.66 2.20 17.34
CA ILE A 220 -9.83 3.57 16.86
C ILE A 220 -10.35 4.46 17.96
N GLN A 221 -9.80 5.66 18.04
CA GLN A 221 -10.41 6.77 18.75
C GLN A 221 -10.63 7.93 17.79
N ILE A 222 -11.76 8.62 17.94
CA ILE A 222 -12.05 9.88 17.27
C ILE A 222 -12.07 10.96 18.34
N ASN A 223 -11.23 11.99 18.21
CA ASN A 223 -11.07 13.05 19.22
C ASN A 223 -10.84 12.49 20.64
N ASN A 224 -10.07 11.39 20.75
CA ASN A 224 -9.79 10.64 21.98
C ASN A 224 -10.95 9.79 22.53
N ASN A 225 -12.11 9.78 21.89
CA ASN A 225 -13.24 8.95 22.29
C ASN A 225 -13.25 7.64 21.52
N SER A 226 -13.45 6.53 22.23
CA SER A 226 -13.70 5.22 21.63
C SER A 226 -15.19 5.06 21.37
N TYR A 227 -15.55 4.62 20.17
CA TYR A 227 -16.93 4.33 19.79
C TYR A 227 -17.10 2.83 19.53
N ASP A 228 -18.27 2.29 19.84
CA ASP A 228 -18.59 0.91 19.50
C ASP A 228 -18.66 0.71 17.97
N ALA A 229 -18.39 -0.52 17.51
CA ALA A 229 -18.46 -0.88 16.09
C ALA A 229 -19.80 -0.50 15.44
N ASN A 230 -20.91 -0.57 16.18
CA ASN A 230 -22.24 -0.24 15.65
C ASN A 230 -22.36 1.22 15.18
N TYR A 231 -21.65 2.19 15.79
CA TYR A 231 -21.61 3.58 15.31
C TYR A 231 -21.03 3.67 13.90
N TYR A 232 -19.92 2.99 13.66
CA TYR A 232 -19.26 2.99 12.35
C TYR A 232 -20.07 2.23 11.31
N VAL A 233 -20.62 1.07 11.67
CA VAL A 233 -21.44 0.25 10.76
C VAL A 233 -22.72 1.01 10.40
N TYR A 234 -23.39 1.64 11.37
CA TYR A 234 -24.60 2.44 11.11
C TYR A 234 -24.29 3.68 10.27
N LEU A 235 -23.16 4.35 10.49
CA LEU A 235 -22.72 5.46 9.63
C LEU A 235 -22.51 5.00 8.18
N ILE A 236 -21.85 3.87 7.96
CA ILE A 236 -21.66 3.34 6.60
C ILE A 236 -23.01 2.99 5.97
N LYS A 237 -23.93 2.38 6.73
CA LYS A 237 -25.30 2.11 6.28
C LYS A 237 -26.02 3.39 5.87
N ASP A 238 -25.95 4.43 6.70
CA ASP A 238 -26.56 5.73 6.49
C ASP A 238 -26.03 6.39 5.21
N ILE A 239 -24.71 6.35 4.96
CA ILE A 239 -24.09 6.92 3.75
C ILE A 239 -24.45 6.13 2.47
N ILE A 240 -24.63 4.81 2.58
CA ILE A 240 -25.05 3.98 1.44
C ILE A 240 -26.51 4.28 1.08
N ASN A 241 -27.39 4.42 2.09
CA ASN A 241 -28.83 4.52 1.89
C ASN A 241 -29.31 5.95 1.62
N ASN A 242 -28.69 6.94 2.25
CA ASN A 242 -29.02 8.34 2.02
C ASN A 242 -28.04 8.87 0.98
N GLU A 243 -28.57 9.32 -0.16
CA GLU A 243 -27.78 10.04 -1.15
C GLU A 243 -27.27 11.36 -0.56
N PHE A 244 -26.16 11.29 0.19
CA PHE A 244 -25.37 12.43 0.65
C PHE A 244 -24.99 13.39 -0.48
#